data_AF-A0A356KD10-F1
#
_entry.id   AF-A0A356KD10-F1
#
_cell.length_a   1.000
_cell.length_b   1.000
_cell.length_c   1.000
_cell.angle_alpha   90.00
_cell.angle_beta   90.00
_cell.angle_gamma   90.00
#
_symmetry.space_group_name_H-M   'P 1'
#
loop_
_entity.id
_entity.type
_entity.pdbx_description
1 polymer ?
#
loop_
_entity_poly.entity_id
_entity_poly.type
_entity_poly.pdbx_seq_one_letter_code
_entity_poly.pdbx_strand_id
1 'polypeptide(L)'
;MSKQLDKARAAVKKKNFEYAAELYNLHLKANPGDLEARKELRASERANKKLNGGGGGFMAKAKAKKLELQAGAIRINKKDPEKTMIQCEDLLKQDPDTVPALLRLGEAASYANLNDVAIQAFEDALGIDRDCQEALRLLGRVHEATDNLEKSLKCFQRLHKLAPKDKEAEEKVKKIPAMITSRGYEEGSKKGFQGLIDKDEAKKLEKKTKRIRTPEEALERVQELLVELEEDPSNPKVRRKIADMYLKAEQPEQAIKVCEDGIRLKEDAYDLWEVRGDLKLKQFDAGMKKLMAAYRKNPDQRIKAKIAQTKQQKLQFEVEEFRRRADLQPTEMAHRYPLGRALYDLGMIDEAIPELQKAKGEPRAKVDAGYYLGQCYIKKKILKLALKELEAAREDLFEMEGMKKDITYLIGRIYEGAGKKDKAMQAYEQIAEADFNFKDVTTRLEKLSEL
;
A
#
# COMPACT_ATOMS: atom_id res chain seq x y z
N MET A 1 1.63 -25.29 -48.77
CA MET A 1 0.51 -24.38 -49.08
C MET A 1 -0.75 -25.22 -49.29
N SER A 2 -1.84 -24.90 -48.58
CA SER A 2 -3.10 -25.64 -48.68
C SER A 2 -3.75 -25.38 -50.05
N LYS A 3 -4.18 -26.43 -50.77
CA LYS A 3 -4.94 -26.34 -52.04
C LYS A 3 -6.18 -25.43 -51.92
N GLN A 4 -6.68 -25.18 -50.70
CA GLN A 4 -7.80 -24.30 -50.42
C GLN A 4 -7.42 -22.80 -50.55
N LEU A 5 -6.24 -22.40 -50.09
CA LEU A 5 -5.77 -21.00 -50.18
C LEU A 5 -5.53 -20.58 -51.63
N ASP A 6 -4.93 -21.46 -52.45
CA ASP A 6 -4.72 -21.16 -53.87
C ASP A 6 -6.04 -21.00 -54.63
N LYS A 7 -7.05 -21.82 -54.29
CA LYS A 7 -8.41 -21.68 -54.80
C LYS A 7 -9.08 -20.39 -54.32
N ALA A 8 -8.91 -20.01 -53.05
CA ALA A 8 -9.44 -18.77 -52.49
C ALA A 8 -8.86 -17.56 -53.22
N ARG A 9 -7.52 -17.49 -53.36
CA ARG A 9 -6.82 -16.43 -54.09
C ARG A 9 -7.21 -16.38 -55.57
N ALA A 10 -7.42 -17.52 -56.22
CA ALA A 10 -7.93 -17.57 -57.59
C ALA A 10 -9.38 -17.04 -57.69
N ALA A 11 -10.23 -17.30 -56.70
CA ALA A 11 -11.57 -16.74 -56.62
C ALA A 11 -11.56 -15.21 -56.42
N VAL A 12 -10.65 -14.69 -55.58
CA VAL A 12 -10.42 -13.24 -55.43
C VAL A 12 -10.04 -12.59 -56.77
N LYS A 13 -9.12 -13.21 -57.55
CA LYS A 13 -8.74 -12.71 -58.89
C LYS A 13 -9.93 -12.64 -59.86
N LYS A 14 -10.89 -13.56 -59.70
CA LYS A 14 -12.14 -13.60 -60.47
C LYS A 14 -13.25 -12.71 -59.88
N LYS A 15 -12.94 -11.89 -58.85
CA LYS A 15 -13.89 -11.05 -58.09
C LYS A 15 -15.04 -11.84 -57.44
N ASN A 16 -14.88 -13.14 -57.26
CA ASN A 16 -15.83 -13.96 -56.51
C ASN A 16 -15.44 -13.94 -55.02
N PHE A 17 -15.67 -12.79 -54.39
CA PHE A 17 -15.21 -12.50 -53.03
C PHE A 17 -15.97 -13.29 -51.96
N GLU A 18 -17.25 -13.57 -52.16
CA GLU A 18 -18.05 -14.38 -51.23
C GLU A 18 -17.53 -15.82 -51.18
N TYR A 19 -17.31 -16.44 -52.34
CA TYR A 19 -16.74 -17.79 -52.40
C TYR A 19 -15.29 -17.84 -51.87
N ALA A 20 -14.50 -16.79 -52.13
CA ALA A 20 -13.17 -16.68 -51.54
C ALA A 20 -13.23 -16.64 -50.00
N ALA A 21 -14.13 -15.84 -49.42
CA ALA A 21 -14.31 -15.74 -47.97
C ALA A 21 -14.73 -17.07 -47.34
N GLU A 22 -15.55 -17.88 -48.02
CA GLU A 22 -15.91 -19.22 -47.55
C GLU A 22 -14.72 -20.18 -47.52
N LEU A 23 -13.87 -20.15 -48.56
CA LEU A 23 -12.66 -20.96 -48.61
C LEU A 23 -11.64 -20.54 -47.54
N TYR A 24 -11.48 -19.25 -47.29
CA TYR A 24 -10.63 -18.77 -46.20
C TYR A 24 -11.18 -19.16 -44.82
N ASN A 25 -12.49 -19.01 -44.58
CA ASN A 25 -13.11 -19.45 -43.33
C ASN A 25 -12.96 -20.95 -43.10
N LEU A 26 -13.09 -21.77 -44.15
CA LEU A 26 -12.85 -23.22 -44.06
C LEU A 26 -11.40 -23.53 -43.66
N HIS A 27 -10.43 -22.83 -44.24
CA HIS A 27 -9.02 -22.97 -43.89
C HIS A 27 -8.74 -22.54 -42.44
N LEU A 28 -9.30 -21.42 -42.00
CA LEU A 28 -9.10 -20.87 -40.65
C LEU A 28 -9.77 -21.70 -39.55
N LYS A 29 -10.81 -22.50 -39.86
CA LYS A 29 -11.34 -23.51 -38.93
C LYS A 29 -10.32 -24.61 -38.62
N ALA A 30 -9.45 -24.95 -39.56
CA ALA A 30 -8.37 -25.92 -39.35
C ALA A 30 -7.06 -25.26 -38.88
N ASN A 31 -6.85 -23.98 -39.21
CA ASN A 31 -5.62 -23.24 -38.92
C ASN A 31 -5.95 -21.86 -38.33
N PRO A 32 -6.43 -21.79 -37.08
CA PRO A 32 -6.91 -20.54 -36.48
C PRO A 32 -5.82 -19.48 -36.30
N GLY A 33 -4.54 -19.87 -36.28
CA GLY A 33 -3.39 -18.98 -36.17
C GLY A 33 -2.87 -18.38 -37.49
N ASP A 34 -3.44 -18.73 -38.65
CA ASP A 34 -2.96 -18.21 -39.94
C ASP A 34 -3.37 -16.74 -40.15
N LEU A 35 -2.51 -15.83 -39.72
CA LEU A 35 -2.73 -14.39 -39.79
C LEU A 35 -2.90 -13.89 -41.24
N GLU A 36 -2.09 -14.39 -42.17
CA GLU A 36 -2.13 -13.94 -43.56
C GLU A 36 -3.43 -14.37 -44.25
N ALA A 37 -3.88 -15.61 -44.02
CA ALA A 37 -5.19 -16.05 -44.48
C ALA A 37 -6.34 -15.20 -43.88
N ARG A 38 -6.23 -14.79 -42.61
CA ARG A 38 -7.24 -13.93 -41.96
C ARG A 38 -7.24 -12.50 -42.50
N LYS A 39 -6.08 -11.93 -42.82
CA LYS A 39 -5.98 -10.63 -43.53
C LYS A 39 -6.62 -10.70 -44.91
N GLU A 40 -6.32 -11.76 -45.67
CA GLU A 40 -6.90 -12.01 -46.99
C GLU A 40 -8.43 -12.23 -46.92
N LEU A 41 -8.92 -12.93 -45.89
CA LEU A 41 -10.35 -13.05 -45.58
C LEU A 41 -10.98 -11.67 -45.38
N ARG A 42 -10.45 -10.87 -44.45
CA ARG A 42 -11.03 -9.55 -44.13
C ARG A 42 -11.02 -8.62 -45.34
N ALA A 43 -9.97 -8.66 -46.16
CA ALA A 43 -9.91 -7.93 -47.42
C ALA A 43 -10.98 -8.39 -48.41
N SER A 44 -11.21 -9.71 -48.53
CA SER A 44 -12.24 -10.28 -49.40
C SER A 44 -13.65 -9.90 -48.94
N GLU A 45 -13.95 -9.97 -47.64
CA GLU A 45 -15.25 -9.56 -47.08
C GLU A 45 -15.52 -8.07 -47.29
N ARG A 46 -14.52 -7.20 -47.04
CA ARG A 46 -14.63 -5.76 -47.30
C ARG A 46 -14.82 -5.47 -48.80
N ALA A 47 -14.14 -6.21 -49.68
CA ALA A 47 -14.34 -6.09 -51.13
C ALA A 47 -15.75 -6.56 -51.55
N ASN A 48 -16.25 -7.65 -50.96
CA ASN A 48 -17.61 -8.14 -51.19
C ASN A 48 -18.65 -7.13 -50.72
N LYS A 49 -18.48 -6.54 -49.52
CA LYS A 49 -19.32 -5.46 -49.00
C LYS A 49 -19.32 -4.24 -49.91
N LYS A 50 -18.18 -3.86 -50.50
CA LYS A 50 -18.12 -2.76 -51.47
C LYS A 50 -18.82 -3.08 -52.80
N LEU A 51 -18.78 -4.33 -53.24
CA LEU A 51 -19.37 -4.76 -54.52
C LEU A 51 -20.88 -5.00 -54.43
N ASN A 52 -21.34 -5.59 -53.32
CA ASN A 52 -22.73 -6.02 -53.11
C ASN A 52 -23.51 -5.18 -52.07
N GLY A 53 -22.83 -4.31 -51.32
CA GLY A 53 -23.42 -3.48 -50.27
C GLY A 53 -24.13 -2.24 -50.82
N GLY A 54 -25.29 -2.46 -51.44
CA GLY A 54 -26.21 -1.38 -51.82
C GLY A 54 -27.13 -0.98 -50.67
N GLY A 55 -27.07 0.29 -50.25
CA GLY A 55 -28.16 0.97 -49.53
C GLY A 55 -27.82 1.41 -48.10
N GLY A 56 -27.28 2.63 -47.96
CA GLY A 56 -27.12 3.35 -46.69
C GLY A 56 -28.44 3.82 -46.05
N GLY A 57 -29.46 2.97 -46.04
CA GLY A 57 -30.80 3.24 -45.53
C GLY A 57 -31.02 2.75 -44.09
N PHE A 58 -32.21 3.03 -43.56
CA PHE A 58 -32.63 2.64 -42.21
C PHE A 58 -32.45 1.13 -41.91
N MET A 59 -32.74 0.27 -42.88
CA MET A 59 -32.55 -1.19 -42.77
C MET A 59 -31.09 -1.60 -42.53
N ALA A 60 -30.13 -0.94 -43.17
CA ALA A 60 -28.70 -1.22 -42.98
C ALA A 60 -28.23 -0.81 -41.58
N LYS A 61 -28.69 0.34 -41.07
CA LYS A 61 -28.41 0.78 -39.69
C LYS A 61 -29.02 -0.15 -38.65
N ALA A 62 -30.25 -0.63 -38.88
CA ALA A 62 -30.90 -1.60 -38.00
C ALA A 62 -30.14 -2.95 -37.98
N LYS A 63 -29.67 -3.40 -39.14
CA LYS A 63 -28.83 -4.61 -39.26
C LYS A 63 -27.49 -4.44 -38.54
N ALA A 64 -26.80 -3.32 -38.73
CA ALA A 64 -25.54 -3.02 -38.05
C ALA A 64 -25.72 -3.01 -36.52
N LYS A 65 -26.74 -2.32 -36.01
CA LYS A 65 -27.05 -2.29 -34.57
C LYS A 65 -27.38 -3.68 -34.00
N LYS A 66 -28.07 -4.52 -34.77
CA LYS A 66 -28.33 -5.92 -34.39
C LYS A 66 -27.03 -6.72 -34.29
N LEU A 67 -26.11 -6.55 -35.24
CA LEU A 67 -24.81 -7.23 -35.24
C LEU A 67 -23.93 -6.76 -34.07
N GLU A 68 -23.92 -5.47 -33.77
CA GLU A 68 -23.22 -4.93 -32.58
C GLU A 68 -23.76 -5.56 -31.28
N LEU A 69 -25.08 -5.67 -31.14
CA LEU A 69 -25.69 -6.30 -29.96
C LEU A 69 -25.35 -7.79 -29.85
N GLN A 70 -25.40 -8.51 -30.97
CA GLN A 70 -25.02 -9.93 -31.02
C GLN A 70 -23.54 -10.13 -30.66
N ALA A 71 -22.65 -9.31 -31.21
CA ALA A 71 -21.22 -9.34 -30.91
C ALA A 71 -20.94 -8.98 -29.45
N GLY A 72 -21.62 -7.98 -28.90
CA GLY A 72 -21.50 -7.61 -27.48
C GLY A 72 -21.92 -8.72 -26.51
N ALA A 73 -22.86 -9.59 -26.93
CA ALA A 73 -23.35 -10.72 -26.15
C ALA A 73 -22.45 -11.97 -26.21
N ILE A 74 -21.46 -12.01 -27.12
CA ILE A 74 -20.50 -13.12 -27.19
C ILE A 74 -19.68 -13.15 -25.89
N ARG A 75 -19.74 -14.29 -25.20
CA ARG A 75 -18.92 -14.57 -24.02
C ARG A 75 -17.69 -15.36 -24.42
N ILE A 76 -16.51 -14.89 -24.02
CA ILE A 76 -15.26 -15.59 -24.31
C ILE A 76 -15.20 -16.90 -23.51
N ASN A 77 -15.18 -18.04 -24.21
CA ASN A 77 -14.95 -19.33 -23.57
C ASN A 77 -13.46 -19.60 -23.44
N LYS A 78 -12.91 -19.40 -22.23
CA LYS A 78 -11.48 -19.60 -21.96
C LYS A 78 -10.99 -21.04 -22.18
N LYS A 79 -11.89 -22.04 -22.14
CA LYS A 79 -11.55 -23.45 -22.39
C LYS A 79 -11.55 -23.82 -23.87
N ASP A 80 -12.23 -23.03 -24.70
CA ASP A 80 -12.36 -23.25 -26.13
C ASP A 80 -12.43 -21.88 -26.85
N PRO A 81 -11.30 -21.14 -26.89
CA PRO A 81 -11.24 -19.82 -27.49
C PRO A 81 -11.43 -19.87 -29.01
N GLU A 82 -11.00 -20.95 -29.68
CA GLU A 82 -11.11 -21.12 -31.13
C GLU A 82 -12.56 -21.17 -31.58
N LYS A 83 -13.44 -21.86 -30.84
CA LYS A 83 -14.88 -21.83 -31.11
C LYS A 83 -15.47 -20.43 -31.01
N THR A 84 -14.98 -19.62 -30.07
CA THR A 84 -15.38 -18.21 -29.95
C THR A 84 -14.91 -17.41 -31.16
N MET A 85 -13.69 -17.67 -31.65
CA MET A 85 -13.18 -17.03 -32.87
C MET A 85 -14.06 -17.36 -34.08
N ILE A 86 -14.48 -18.61 -34.26
CA ILE A 86 -15.40 -19.01 -35.35
C ILE A 86 -16.73 -18.24 -35.27
N GLN A 87 -17.31 -18.12 -34.08
CA GLN A 87 -18.55 -17.34 -33.89
C GLN A 87 -18.38 -15.87 -34.26
N CYS A 88 -17.23 -15.28 -33.95
CA CYS A 88 -16.91 -13.91 -34.36
C CYS A 88 -16.78 -13.78 -35.89
N GLU A 89 -16.12 -14.73 -36.56
CA GLU A 89 -15.99 -14.71 -38.03
C GLU A 89 -17.34 -14.91 -38.73
N ASP A 90 -18.26 -15.70 -38.18
CA ASP A 90 -19.63 -15.84 -38.69
C ASP A 90 -20.43 -14.51 -38.63
N LEU A 91 -20.18 -13.67 -37.62
CA LEU A 91 -20.73 -12.33 -37.55
C LEU A 91 -20.05 -11.37 -38.54
N LEU A 92 -18.73 -11.44 -38.64
CA LEU A 92 -17.95 -10.56 -39.50
C LEU A 92 -18.15 -10.86 -40.99
N LYS A 93 -18.54 -12.09 -41.36
CA LYS A 93 -19.03 -12.42 -42.72
C LYS A 93 -20.23 -11.56 -43.12
N GLN A 94 -21.08 -11.18 -42.16
CA GLN A 94 -22.25 -10.32 -42.42
C GLN A 94 -21.89 -8.83 -42.49
N ASP A 95 -20.97 -8.40 -41.62
CA ASP A 95 -20.36 -7.07 -41.69
C ASP A 95 -18.92 -7.09 -41.11
N PRO A 96 -17.88 -7.00 -41.97
CA PRO A 96 -16.48 -7.09 -41.55
C PRO A 96 -15.99 -5.89 -40.74
N ASP A 97 -16.77 -4.82 -40.65
CA ASP A 97 -16.40 -3.61 -39.91
C ASP A 97 -17.10 -3.49 -38.54
N THR A 98 -17.67 -4.60 -38.05
CA THR A 98 -18.32 -4.64 -36.72
C THR A 98 -17.27 -4.60 -35.61
N VAL A 99 -16.99 -3.41 -35.08
CA VAL A 99 -15.96 -3.19 -34.03
C VAL A 99 -16.11 -4.13 -32.83
N PRO A 100 -17.30 -4.32 -32.21
CA PRO A 100 -17.42 -5.25 -31.09
C PRO A 100 -17.07 -6.71 -31.45
N ALA A 101 -17.30 -7.15 -32.68
CA ALA A 101 -16.95 -8.51 -33.11
C ALA A 101 -15.42 -8.66 -33.30
N LEU A 102 -14.76 -7.62 -33.82
CA LEU A 102 -13.29 -7.57 -33.89
C LEU A 102 -12.64 -7.58 -32.50
N LEU A 103 -13.21 -6.85 -31.54
CA LEU A 103 -12.74 -6.88 -30.15
C LEU A 103 -12.85 -8.29 -29.55
N ARG A 104 -14.01 -8.95 -29.71
CA ARG A 104 -14.20 -10.33 -29.20
C ARG A 104 -13.31 -11.34 -29.91
N LEU A 105 -13.10 -11.19 -31.21
CA LEU A 105 -12.16 -12.02 -31.97
C LEU A 105 -10.74 -11.87 -31.42
N GLY A 106 -10.29 -10.63 -31.17
CA GLY A 106 -8.97 -10.36 -30.63
C GLY A 106 -8.79 -10.89 -29.20
N GLU A 107 -9.79 -10.72 -28.34
CA GLU A 107 -9.78 -11.30 -26.99
C GLU A 107 -9.71 -12.83 -27.02
N ALA A 108 -10.55 -13.48 -27.83
CA ALA A 108 -10.54 -14.93 -27.99
C ALA A 108 -9.17 -15.43 -28.51
N ALA A 109 -8.62 -14.76 -29.53
CA ALA A 109 -7.29 -15.07 -30.06
C ALA A 109 -6.19 -14.90 -29.00
N SER A 110 -6.28 -13.89 -28.13
CA SER A 110 -5.34 -13.72 -27.02
C SER A 110 -5.42 -14.87 -26.01
N TYR A 111 -6.62 -15.36 -25.66
CA TYR A 111 -6.77 -16.55 -24.82
C TYR A 111 -6.26 -17.84 -25.49
N ALA A 112 -6.27 -17.89 -26.82
CA ALA A 112 -5.66 -18.97 -27.60
C ALA A 112 -4.13 -18.83 -27.74
N ASN A 113 -3.50 -17.82 -27.13
CA ASN A 113 -2.09 -17.44 -27.32
C ASN A 113 -1.73 -17.10 -28.78
N LEU A 114 -2.71 -16.77 -29.62
CA LEU A 114 -2.54 -16.33 -31.00
C LEU A 114 -2.37 -14.79 -31.02
N ASN A 115 -1.30 -14.31 -30.42
CA ASN A 115 -1.12 -12.88 -30.13
C ASN A 115 -1.05 -12.01 -31.39
N ASP A 116 -0.45 -12.48 -32.48
CA ASP A 116 -0.38 -11.72 -33.74
C ASP A 116 -1.77 -11.53 -34.37
N VAL A 117 -2.64 -12.53 -34.22
CA VAL A 117 -4.05 -12.46 -34.63
C VAL A 117 -4.81 -11.47 -33.76
N ALA A 118 -4.57 -11.50 -32.44
CA ALA A 118 -5.19 -10.58 -31.51
C ALA A 118 -4.82 -9.12 -31.82
N ILE A 119 -3.53 -8.85 -32.03
CA ILE A 119 -3.00 -7.54 -32.41
C ILE A 119 -3.70 -7.06 -33.69
N GLN A 120 -3.71 -7.87 -34.75
CA GLN A 120 -4.35 -7.50 -36.01
C GLN A 120 -5.84 -7.19 -35.84
N ALA A 121 -6.58 -7.97 -35.07
CA ALA A 121 -8.01 -7.74 -34.85
C ALA A 121 -8.28 -6.41 -34.11
N PHE A 122 -7.46 -6.05 -33.12
CA PHE A 122 -7.55 -4.77 -32.44
C PHE A 122 -7.10 -3.60 -33.33
N GLU A 123 -6.08 -3.78 -34.17
CA GLU A 123 -5.67 -2.79 -35.17
C GLU A 123 -6.76 -2.55 -36.23
N ASP A 124 -7.43 -3.62 -36.69
CA ASP A 124 -8.59 -3.50 -37.58
C ASP A 124 -9.74 -2.73 -36.92
N ALA A 125 -10.00 -2.98 -35.63
CA ALA A 125 -11.00 -2.23 -34.86
C ALA A 125 -10.62 -0.74 -34.76
N LEU A 126 -9.35 -0.42 -34.49
CA LEU A 126 -8.83 0.95 -34.43
C LEU A 126 -8.77 1.62 -35.82
N GLY A 127 -8.70 0.85 -36.90
CA GLY A 127 -8.81 1.34 -38.26
C GLY A 127 -10.22 1.87 -38.58
N ILE A 128 -11.23 1.34 -37.90
CA ILE A 128 -12.65 1.72 -38.05
C ILE A 128 -13.02 2.82 -37.05
N ASP A 129 -12.78 2.56 -35.76
CA ASP A 129 -12.95 3.52 -34.67
C ASP A 129 -11.59 3.80 -34.03
N ARG A 130 -10.99 4.91 -34.47
CA ARG A 130 -9.67 5.34 -34.00
C ARG A 130 -9.62 5.49 -32.48
N ASP A 131 -10.68 5.96 -31.84
CA ASP A 131 -10.68 6.32 -30.42
C ASP A 131 -11.38 5.27 -29.55
N CYS A 132 -11.53 4.04 -30.07
CA CYS A 132 -12.06 2.92 -29.32
C CYS A 132 -11.19 2.60 -28.10
N GLN A 133 -11.64 3.04 -26.92
CA GLN A 133 -10.91 2.89 -25.66
C GLN A 133 -10.66 1.42 -25.30
N GLU A 134 -11.64 0.55 -25.56
CA GLU A 134 -11.50 -0.89 -25.29
C GLU A 134 -10.43 -1.53 -26.18
N ALA A 135 -10.38 -1.16 -27.47
CA ALA A 135 -9.36 -1.66 -28.40
C ALA A 135 -7.96 -1.22 -27.97
N LEU A 136 -7.79 0.04 -27.55
CA LEU A 136 -6.51 0.55 -27.03
C LEU A 136 -6.08 -0.19 -25.76
N ARG A 137 -7.01 -0.47 -24.84
CA ARG A 137 -6.71 -1.21 -23.61
C ARG A 137 -6.27 -2.64 -23.92
N LEU A 138 -7.03 -3.36 -24.73
CA LEU A 138 -6.76 -4.76 -25.06
C LEU A 138 -5.49 -4.91 -25.89
N LEU A 139 -5.26 -4.03 -26.88
CA LEU A 139 -4.01 -3.99 -27.65
C LEU A 139 -2.80 -3.69 -26.76
N GLY A 140 -2.93 -2.74 -25.83
CA GLY A 140 -1.89 -2.43 -24.84
C GLY A 140 -1.51 -3.63 -23.98
N ARG A 141 -2.49 -4.40 -23.50
CA ARG A 141 -2.28 -5.64 -22.73
C ARG A 141 -1.60 -6.74 -23.55
N VAL A 142 -2.00 -6.95 -24.81
CA VAL A 142 -1.36 -7.96 -25.66
C VAL A 142 0.08 -7.56 -26.00
N HIS A 143 0.35 -6.28 -26.25
CA HIS A 143 1.72 -5.81 -26.43
C HIS A 143 2.57 -5.99 -25.16
N GLU A 144 2.02 -5.78 -23.98
CA GLU A 144 2.74 -6.06 -22.72
C GLU A 144 3.03 -7.55 -22.54
N ALA A 145 2.04 -8.41 -22.81
CA ALA A 145 2.19 -9.87 -22.71
C ALA A 145 3.17 -10.45 -23.75
N THR A 146 3.31 -9.79 -24.91
CA THR A 146 4.29 -10.12 -25.96
C THR A 146 5.60 -9.34 -25.82
N ASP A 147 5.81 -8.67 -24.70
CA ASP A 147 7.05 -7.96 -24.37
C ASP A 147 7.39 -6.79 -25.32
N ASN A 148 6.40 -6.32 -26.07
CA ASN A 148 6.47 -5.14 -26.92
C ASN A 148 6.13 -3.86 -26.11
N LEU A 149 6.91 -3.61 -25.05
CA LEU A 149 6.64 -2.55 -24.06
C LEU A 149 6.45 -1.16 -24.67
N GLU A 150 7.18 -0.83 -25.73
CA GLU A 150 7.06 0.46 -26.43
C GLU A 150 5.69 0.66 -27.09
N LYS A 151 5.19 -0.38 -27.77
CA LYS A 151 3.87 -0.34 -28.42
C LYS A 151 2.76 -0.36 -27.36
N SER A 152 2.97 -1.11 -26.28
CA SER A 152 2.07 -1.11 -25.12
C SER A 152 1.93 0.29 -24.51
N LEU A 153 3.06 0.98 -24.26
CA LEU A 153 3.06 2.33 -23.71
C LEU A 153 2.30 3.31 -24.61
N LYS A 154 2.49 3.27 -25.93
CA LYS A 154 1.76 4.13 -26.88
C LYS A 154 0.25 3.91 -26.80
N CYS A 155 -0.20 2.67 -26.66
CA CYS A 155 -1.62 2.35 -26.51
C CYS A 155 -2.20 2.94 -25.22
N PHE A 156 -1.51 2.73 -24.09
CA PHE A 156 -1.96 3.24 -22.79
C PHE A 156 -1.85 4.76 -22.65
N GLN A 157 -0.87 5.41 -23.28
CA GLN A 157 -0.81 6.87 -23.35
C GLN A 157 -2.01 7.45 -24.11
N ARG A 158 -2.36 6.83 -25.25
CA ARG A 158 -3.52 7.26 -26.02
C ARG A 158 -4.81 7.02 -25.26
N LEU A 159 -4.95 5.88 -24.58
CA LEU A 159 -6.07 5.60 -23.70
C LEU A 159 -6.17 6.62 -22.55
N HIS A 160 -5.05 6.96 -21.91
CA HIS A 160 -5.02 7.93 -20.82
C HIS A 160 -5.44 9.34 -21.27
N LYS A 161 -5.06 9.74 -22.50
CA LYS A 161 -5.52 11.01 -23.10
C LYS A 161 -7.04 11.03 -23.31
N LEU A 162 -7.63 9.91 -23.75
CA LEU A 162 -9.07 9.80 -23.99
C LEU A 162 -9.88 9.62 -22.70
N ALA A 163 -9.30 8.96 -21.69
CA ALA A 163 -9.92 8.67 -20.40
C ALA A 163 -8.93 8.92 -19.24
N PRO A 164 -8.75 10.18 -18.81
CA PRO A 164 -7.77 10.53 -17.77
C PRO A 164 -8.04 9.89 -16.40
N LYS A 165 -9.27 9.45 -16.14
CA LYS A 165 -9.68 8.76 -14.89
C LYS A 165 -9.58 7.23 -14.97
N ASP A 166 -9.16 6.68 -16.11
CA ASP A 166 -8.95 5.23 -16.24
C ASP A 166 -7.72 4.82 -15.41
N LYS A 167 -7.97 4.08 -14.32
CA LYS A 167 -6.94 3.68 -13.36
C LYS A 167 -5.87 2.80 -13.98
N GLU A 168 -6.25 1.92 -14.91
CA GLU A 168 -5.31 1.01 -15.56
C GLU A 168 -4.39 1.78 -16.50
N ALA A 169 -4.95 2.68 -17.31
CA ALA A 169 -4.15 3.53 -18.19
C ALA A 169 -3.17 4.40 -17.37
N GLU A 170 -3.63 5.01 -16.28
CA GLU A 170 -2.78 5.79 -15.38
C GLU A 170 -1.65 4.94 -14.77
N GLU A 171 -1.96 3.73 -14.29
CA GLU A 171 -0.97 2.82 -13.71
C GLU A 171 0.06 2.35 -14.75
N LYS A 172 -0.39 1.95 -15.94
CA LYS A 172 0.47 1.42 -17.01
C LYS A 172 1.39 2.49 -17.58
N VAL A 173 0.90 3.72 -17.78
CA VAL A 173 1.73 4.87 -18.20
C VAL A 173 2.83 5.16 -17.17
N LYS A 174 2.59 4.91 -15.87
CA LYS A 174 3.62 5.08 -14.83
C LYS A 174 4.64 3.93 -14.78
N LYS A 175 4.19 2.68 -14.95
CA LYS A 175 5.03 1.50 -14.74
C LYS A 175 5.86 1.10 -15.96
N ILE A 176 5.28 1.14 -17.16
CA ILE A 176 5.95 0.64 -18.38
C ILE A 176 7.27 1.37 -18.68
N PRO A 177 7.40 2.70 -18.54
CA PRO A 177 8.68 3.39 -18.77
C PRO A 177 9.81 2.92 -17.84
N ALA A 178 9.49 2.61 -16.59
CA ALA A 178 10.46 2.07 -15.64
C ALA A 178 10.92 0.67 -16.06
N MET A 179 10.00 -0.19 -16.51
CA MET A 179 10.32 -1.52 -17.03
C MET A 179 11.25 -1.45 -18.26
N ILE A 180 10.94 -0.56 -19.21
CA ILE A 180 11.79 -0.31 -20.39
C ILE A 180 13.19 0.16 -19.97
N THR A 181 13.27 1.08 -19.02
CA THR A 181 14.54 1.66 -18.56
C THR A 181 15.39 0.61 -17.86
N SER A 182 14.82 -0.16 -16.91
CA SER A 182 15.51 -1.22 -16.20
C SER A 182 16.14 -2.24 -17.15
N ARG A 183 15.44 -2.60 -18.23
CA ARG A 183 15.97 -3.53 -19.25
C ARG A 183 17.01 -2.91 -20.18
N GLY A 184 16.84 -1.64 -20.55
CA GLY A 184 17.84 -0.91 -21.33
C GLY A 184 19.20 -0.75 -20.61
N TYR A 185 19.20 -0.76 -19.27
CA TYR A 185 20.42 -0.82 -18.46
C TYR A 185 21.08 -2.20 -18.47
N GLU A 186 20.33 -3.28 -18.67
CA GLU A 186 20.85 -4.64 -18.78
C GLU A 186 21.37 -4.96 -20.20
N GLU A 187 20.78 -4.37 -21.25
CA GLU A 187 21.12 -4.67 -22.66
C GLU A 187 22.08 -3.67 -23.34
N GLY A 188 22.65 -2.71 -22.61
CA GLY A 188 23.82 -1.94 -23.08
C GLY A 188 23.63 -1.12 -24.37
N SER A 189 22.40 -0.75 -24.75
CA SER A 189 22.15 0.04 -25.96
C SER A 189 21.44 1.36 -25.66
N LYS A 190 22.24 2.42 -25.46
CA LYS A 190 21.79 3.81 -25.50
C LYS A 190 21.55 4.21 -26.95
N LYS A 191 20.32 4.09 -27.46
CA LYS A 191 19.85 4.92 -28.58
C LYS A 191 18.32 4.90 -28.67
N GLY A 192 17.72 6.08 -28.45
CA GLY A 192 16.48 6.44 -29.15
C GLY A 192 15.20 6.59 -28.32
N PHE A 193 15.17 7.31 -27.19
CA PHE A 193 13.89 7.54 -26.46
C PHE A 193 13.63 8.98 -26.02
N GLN A 194 14.03 9.98 -26.82
CA GLN A 194 13.77 11.39 -26.53
C GLN A 194 12.55 11.99 -27.25
N GLY A 195 11.83 11.21 -28.06
CA GLY A 195 10.75 11.73 -28.92
C GLY A 195 9.35 11.17 -28.67
N LEU A 196 9.16 10.22 -27.75
CA LEU A 196 7.89 9.50 -27.55
C LEU A 196 7.25 9.71 -26.18
N ILE A 197 7.90 10.47 -25.32
CA ILE A 197 7.36 10.89 -24.02
C ILE A 197 7.16 12.39 -24.12
N ASP A 198 5.95 12.86 -23.78
CA ASP A 198 5.73 14.29 -23.54
C ASP A 198 6.76 14.72 -22.50
N LYS A 199 7.77 15.48 -22.92
CA LYS A 199 8.98 15.73 -22.12
C LYS A 199 8.64 16.41 -20.80
N ASP A 200 7.54 17.16 -20.76
CA ASP A 200 7.14 17.88 -19.57
C ASP A 200 6.37 16.99 -18.59
N GLU A 201 5.56 16.06 -19.09
CA GLU A 201 4.87 15.07 -18.27
C GLU A 201 5.83 13.98 -17.77
N ALA A 202 6.79 13.57 -18.63
CA ALA A 202 7.90 12.69 -18.29
C ALA A 202 8.74 13.26 -17.16
N LYS A 203 9.15 14.53 -17.27
CA LYS A 203 9.96 15.21 -16.26
C LYS A 203 9.19 15.41 -14.96
N LYS A 204 7.90 15.77 -15.03
CA LYS A 204 7.05 15.88 -13.84
C LYS A 204 6.89 14.54 -13.13
N LEU A 205 6.73 13.46 -13.89
CA LEU A 205 6.60 12.12 -13.35
C LEU A 205 7.93 11.61 -12.79
N GLU A 206 9.02 11.76 -13.53
CA GLU A 206 10.39 11.42 -13.12
C GLU A 206 10.77 12.15 -11.84
N LYS A 207 10.44 13.44 -11.71
CA LYS A 207 10.61 14.22 -10.47
C LYS A 207 9.77 13.70 -9.31
N LYS A 208 8.49 13.36 -9.56
CA LYS A 208 7.60 12.79 -8.52
C LYS A 208 8.02 11.39 -8.07
N THR A 209 8.63 10.60 -8.94
CA THR A 209 9.10 9.23 -8.65
C THR A 209 10.59 9.16 -8.33
N LYS A 210 11.33 10.28 -8.39
CA LYS A 210 12.77 10.33 -8.11
C LYS A 210 13.01 9.81 -6.69
N ARG A 211 13.80 8.74 -6.59
CA ARG A 211 14.22 8.21 -5.29
C ARG A 211 15.20 9.20 -4.67
N ILE A 212 14.76 9.89 -3.62
CA ILE A 212 15.57 10.83 -2.84
C ILE A 212 16.63 10.05 -2.06
N ARG A 213 17.90 10.39 -2.28
CA ARG A 213 19.07 9.71 -1.71
C ARG A 213 19.90 10.59 -0.78
N THR A 214 19.77 11.92 -0.87
CA THR A 214 20.53 12.85 -0.03
C THR A 214 19.62 13.84 0.71
N PRO A 215 20.11 14.47 1.81
CA PRO A 215 19.39 15.54 2.50
C PRO A 215 19.05 16.74 1.60
N GLU A 216 19.95 17.12 0.69
CA GLU A 216 19.76 18.25 -0.23
C GLU A 216 18.61 17.98 -1.21
N GLU A 217 18.58 16.78 -1.80
CA GLU A 217 17.48 16.35 -2.66
C GLU A 217 16.12 16.33 -1.91
N ALA A 218 16.14 16.02 -0.62
CA ALA A 218 14.95 16.07 0.22
C ALA A 218 14.47 17.52 0.41
N LEU A 219 15.37 18.46 0.62
CA LEU A 219 15.04 19.90 0.74
C LEU A 219 14.55 20.49 -0.58
N GLU A 220 15.10 20.09 -1.73
CA GLU A 220 14.57 20.47 -3.04
C GLU A 220 13.11 19.99 -3.18
N ARG A 221 12.85 18.73 -2.79
CA ARG A 221 11.47 18.19 -2.82
C ARG A 221 10.54 18.92 -1.85
N VAL A 222 11.04 19.39 -0.70
CA VAL A 222 10.27 20.26 0.20
C VAL A 222 9.82 21.52 -0.52
N GLN A 223 10.72 22.22 -1.25
CA GLN A 223 10.34 23.45 -1.97
C GLN A 223 9.23 23.20 -2.99
N GLU A 224 9.30 22.11 -3.73
CA GLU A 224 8.24 21.73 -4.67
C GLU A 224 6.90 21.43 -3.97
N LEU A 225 6.94 20.72 -2.83
CA LEU A 225 5.75 20.41 -2.05
C LEU A 225 5.17 21.65 -1.36
N LEU A 226 5.99 22.65 -1.03
CA LEU A 226 5.51 23.92 -0.48
C LEU A 226 4.69 24.69 -1.52
N VAL A 227 5.10 24.68 -2.79
CA VAL A 227 4.28 25.26 -3.88
C VAL A 227 2.96 24.50 -4.05
N GLU A 228 2.97 23.16 -3.99
CA GLU A 228 1.73 22.36 -3.99
C GLU A 228 0.83 22.70 -2.78
N LEU A 229 1.42 23.05 -1.63
CA LEU A 229 0.69 23.44 -0.43
C LEU A 229 0.08 24.84 -0.53
N GLU A 230 0.56 25.72 -1.42
CA GLU A 230 -0.05 27.05 -1.64
C GLU A 230 -1.47 26.94 -2.23
N GLU A 231 -1.74 25.89 -3.02
CA GLU A 231 -3.06 25.64 -3.61
C GLU A 231 -4.11 25.24 -2.55
N ASP A 232 -3.69 24.46 -1.54
CA ASP A 232 -4.51 24.08 -0.39
C ASP A 232 -3.64 24.02 0.89
N PRO A 233 -3.52 25.14 1.62
CA PRO A 233 -2.71 25.20 2.83
C PRO A 233 -3.15 24.25 3.94
N SER A 234 -4.39 23.77 3.90
CA SER A 234 -4.95 22.87 4.92
C SER A 234 -4.68 21.38 4.63
N ASN A 235 -4.13 21.05 3.46
CA ASN A 235 -4.01 19.67 3.00
C ASN A 235 -3.08 18.81 3.89
N PRO A 236 -3.63 17.88 4.69
CA PRO A 236 -2.82 17.13 5.65
C PRO A 236 -1.88 16.14 4.96
N LYS A 237 -2.23 15.63 3.76
CA LYS A 237 -1.40 14.68 3.01
C LYS A 237 -0.15 15.34 2.45
N VAL A 238 -0.25 16.57 1.96
CA VAL A 238 0.90 17.33 1.46
C VAL A 238 1.83 17.69 2.61
N ARG A 239 1.28 18.18 3.74
CA ARG A 239 2.05 18.46 4.97
C ARG A 239 2.76 17.23 5.52
N ARG A 240 2.10 16.06 5.52
CA ARG A 240 2.71 14.78 5.91
C ARG A 240 3.94 14.46 5.06
N LYS A 241 3.83 14.62 3.73
CA LYS A 241 4.95 14.42 2.79
C LYS A 241 6.09 15.42 3.05
N ILE A 242 5.77 16.69 3.30
CA ILE A 242 6.77 17.71 3.64
C ILE A 242 7.51 17.32 4.93
N ALA A 243 6.78 16.90 5.96
CA ALA A 243 7.37 16.42 7.22
C ALA A 243 8.30 15.22 6.98
N ASP A 244 7.89 14.23 6.18
CA ASP A 244 8.75 13.10 5.81
C ASP A 244 10.03 13.54 5.08
N MET A 245 9.94 14.54 4.20
CA MET A 245 11.11 15.06 3.49
C MET A 245 12.04 15.82 4.44
N TYR A 246 11.51 16.61 5.36
CA TYR A 246 12.32 17.23 6.41
C TYR A 246 13.01 16.19 7.30
N LEU A 247 12.38 15.05 7.59
CA LEU A 247 13.03 13.96 8.33
C LEU A 247 14.16 13.32 7.52
N LYS A 248 13.99 13.12 6.21
CA LYS A 248 15.08 12.67 5.32
C LYS A 248 16.21 13.69 5.20
N ALA A 249 15.88 14.97 5.35
CA ALA A 249 16.85 16.06 5.40
C ALA A 249 17.49 16.24 6.79
N GLU A 250 17.21 15.35 7.75
CA GLU A 250 17.70 15.43 9.14
C GLU A 250 17.29 16.73 9.87
N GLN A 251 16.13 17.30 9.52
CA GLN A 251 15.56 18.51 10.13
C GLN A 251 14.26 18.20 10.89
N PRO A 252 14.31 17.47 12.02
CA PRO A 252 13.12 17.07 12.76
C PRO A 252 12.32 18.25 13.34
N GLU A 253 12.98 19.36 13.70
CA GLU A 253 12.30 20.56 14.19
C GLU A 253 11.36 21.17 13.14
N GLN A 254 11.76 21.12 11.86
CA GLN A 254 10.97 21.67 10.77
C GLN A 254 9.80 20.73 10.41
N ALA A 255 10.03 19.42 10.47
CA ALA A 255 8.97 18.43 10.34
C ALA A 255 7.87 18.63 11.41
N ILE A 256 8.27 18.86 12.68
CA ILE A 256 7.35 19.18 13.78
C ILE A 256 6.54 20.44 13.46
N LYS A 257 7.19 21.54 13.06
CA LYS A 257 6.51 22.81 12.75
C LYS A 257 5.44 22.64 11.67
N VAL A 258 5.77 21.98 10.57
CA VAL A 258 4.83 21.75 9.46
C VAL A 258 3.61 20.94 9.91
N CYS A 259 3.81 19.95 10.78
CA CYS A 259 2.72 19.19 11.37
C CYS A 259 1.87 20.07 12.29
N GLU A 260 2.49 20.86 13.18
CA GLU A 260 1.79 21.77 14.09
C GLU A 260 0.97 22.84 13.33
N ASP A 261 1.51 23.41 12.26
CA ASP A 261 0.79 24.35 11.41
C ASP A 261 -0.39 23.68 10.69
N GLY A 262 -0.24 22.42 10.25
CA GLY A 262 -1.32 21.65 9.65
C GLY A 262 -2.44 21.34 10.64
N ILE A 263 -2.07 20.93 11.85
CA ILE A 263 -3.01 20.66 12.95
C ILE A 263 -3.81 21.92 13.33
N ARG A 264 -3.17 23.09 13.34
CA ARG A 264 -3.87 24.38 13.61
C ARG A 264 -4.93 24.71 12.57
N LEU A 265 -4.69 24.35 11.31
CA LEU A 265 -5.63 24.59 10.22
C LEU A 265 -6.72 23.52 10.15
N LYS A 266 -6.38 22.28 10.52
CA LYS A 266 -7.27 21.13 10.47
C LYS A 266 -7.01 20.21 11.66
N GLU A 267 -7.83 20.38 12.71
CA GLU A 267 -7.63 19.70 13.99
C GLU A 267 -7.84 18.17 13.92
N ASP A 268 -8.71 17.69 13.02
CA ASP A 268 -8.99 16.27 12.78
C ASP A 268 -7.92 15.56 11.91
N ALA A 269 -6.80 16.21 11.61
CA ALA A 269 -5.69 15.62 10.84
C ALA A 269 -4.86 14.62 11.66
N TYR A 270 -5.43 13.44 11.94
CA TYR A 270 -4.83 12.38 12.76
C TYR A 270 -3.38 12.02 12.36
N ASP A 271 -3.11 11.84 11.07
CA ASP A 271 -1.77 11.48 10.58
C ASP A 271 -0.70 12.51 10.95
N LEU A 272 -1.05 13.80 11.04
CA LEU A 272 -0.11 14.86 11.43
C LEU A 272 0.12 14.86 12.94
N TRP A 273 -0.92 14.61 13.72
CA TRP A 273 -0.84 14.46 15.17
C TRP A 273 0.09 13.30 15.57
N GLU A 274 -0.04 12.15 14.92
CA GLU A 274 0.78 10.96 15.20
C GLU A 274 2.27 11.25 14.95
N VAL A 275 2.60 11.80 13.77
CA VAL A 275 3.99 12.17 13.42
C VAL A 275 4.56 13.18 14.38
N ARG A 276 3.80 14.25 14.67
CA ARG A 276 4.24 15.29 15.60
C ARG A 276 4.49 14.70 16.99
N GLY A 277 3.59 13.85 17.47
CA GLY A 277 3.70 13.12 18.73
C GLY A 277 5.00 12.32 18.82
N ASP A 278 5.23 11.44 17.84
CA ASP A 278 6.41 10.57 17.79
C ASP A 278 7.72 11.37 17.74
N LEU A 279 7.75 12.46 16.97
CA LEU A 279 8.93 13.31 16.86
C LEU A 279 9.20 14.08 18.16
N LYS A 280 8.17 14.59 18.84
CA LYS A 280 8.31 15.24 20.14
C LYS A 280 8.81 14.28 21.21
N LEU A 281 8.30 13.04 21.25
CA LEU A 281 8.79 12.01 22.18
C LEU A 281 10.27 11.71 21.95
N LYS A 282 10.69 11.53 20.68
CA LYS A 282 12.11 11.37 20.32
C LYS A 282 12.96 12.58 20.72
N GLN A 283 12.43 13.80 20.57
CA GLN A 283 13.11 15.03 20.99
C GLN A 283 13.32 15.07 22.51
N PHE A 284 12.32 14.68 23.30
CA PHE A 284 12.46 14.55 24.76
C PHE A 284 13.53 13.51 25.13
N ASP A 285 13.53 12.34 24.49
CA ASP A 285 14.50 11.28 24.78
C ASP A 285 15.94 11.70 24.42
N ALA A 286 16.13 12.32 23.26
CA ALA A 286 17.43 12.85 22.86
C ALA A 286 17.92 13.97 23.81
N GLY A 287 17.02 14.87 24.21
CA GLY A 287 17.30 15.91 25.19
C GLY A 287 17.68 15.34 26.55
N MET A 288 16.93 14.34 27.03
CA MET A 288 17.19 13.64 28.29
C MET A 288 18.55 12.94 28.26
N LYS A 289 18.88 12.25 27.16
CA LYS A 289 20.18 11.59 26.99
C LYS A 289 21.34 12.58 27.10
N LYS A 290 21.23 13.77 26.48
CA LYS A 290 22.24 14.83 26.57
C LYS A 290 22.37 15.37 28.00
N LEU A 291 21.25 15.63 28.68
CA LEU A 291 21.24 16.12 30.06
C LEU A 291 21.85 15.09 31.04
N MET A 292 21.48 13.82 30.92
CA MET A 292 22.02 12.74 31.74
C MET A 292 23.53 12.55 31.52
N ALA A 293 24.00 12.66 30.26
CA ALA A 293 25.43 12.61 29.96
C ALA A 293 26.19 13.80 30.55
N ALA A 294 25.61 15.01 30.50
CA ALA A 294 26.19 16.19 31.12
C ALA A 294 26.28 16.04 32.66
N TYR A 295 25.21 15.54 33.29
CA TYR A 295 25.17 15.29 34.73
C TYR A 295 26.20 14.24 35.18
N ARG A 296 26.40 13.17 34.40
CA ARG A 296 27.44 12.15 34.69
C ARG A 296 28.85 12.73 34.65
N LYS A 297 29.12 13.66 33.73
CA LYS A 297 30.43 14.31 33.60
C LYS A 297 30.68 15.33 34.71
N ASN A 298 29.65 16.09 35.08
CA ASN A 298 29.72 17.08 36.14
C ASN A 298 28.39 17.12 36.90
N PRO A 299 28.29 16.42 38.04
CA PRO A 299 27.09 16.41 38.87
C PRO A 299 26.77 17.81 39.41
N ASP A 300 25.81 18.48 38.78
CA ASP A 300 25.41 19.85 39.11
C ASP A 300 23.91 19.93 39.41
N GLN A 301 23.56 20.75 40.41
CA GLN A 301 22.19 20.88 40.90
C GLN A 301 21.25 21.54 39.86
N ARG A 302 21.76 22.44 39.00
CA ARG A 302 20.97 23.05 37.92
C ARG A 302 20.68 22.03 36.83
N ILE A 303 21.66 21.19 36.48
CA ILE A 303 21.45 20.08 35.52
C ILE A 303 20.43 19.08 36.08
N LYS A 304 20.54 18.71 37.37
CA LYS A 304 19.58 17.85 38.05
C LYS A 304 18.15 18.42 38.02
N ALA A 305 18.00 19.72 38.28
CA ALA A 305 16.72 20.41 38.18
C ALA A 305 16.15 20.38 36.75
N LYS A 306 17.01 20.59 35.73
CA LYS A 306 16.61 20.52 34.32
C LYS A 306 16.20 19.11 33.88
N ILE A 307 16.86 18.07 34.39
CA ILE A 307 16.46 16.66 34.20
C ILE A 307 15.06 16.44 34.78
N ALA A 308 14.82 16.86 36.03
CA ALA A 308 13.52 16.71 36.68
C ALA A 308 12.41 17.46 35.92
N GLN A 309 12.67 18.71 35.52
CA GLN A 309 11.74 19.50 34.72
C GLN A 309 11.43 18.85 33.37
N THR A 310 12.45 18.39 32.64
CA THR A 310 12.28 17.75 31.33
C THR A 310 11.51 16.44 31.48
N LYS A 311 11.74 15.67 32.54
CA LYS A 311 10.99 14.45 32.85
C LYS A 311 9.52 14.75 33.08
N GLN A 312 9.22 15.79 33.86
CA GLN A 312 7.85 16.22 34.12
C GLN A 312 7.13 16.66 32.84
N GLN A 313 7.79 17.48 32.01
CA GLN A 313 7.25 17.94 30.72
C GLN A 313 6.99 16.78 29.77
N LYS A 314 7.91 15.80 29.71
CA LYS A 314 7.74 14.60 28.91
C LYS A 314 6.52 13.79 29.36
N LEU A 315 6.38 13.55 30.67
CA LEU A 315 5.24 12.79 31.20
C LEU A 315 3.90 13.45 30.91
N GLN A 316 3.82 14.78 31.07
CA GLN A 316 2.61 15.54 30.71
C GLN A 316 2.28 15.40 29.23
N PHE A 317 3.29 15.53 28.38
CA PHE A 317 3.14 15.34 26.93
C PHE A 317 2.70 13.92 26.57
N GLU A 318 3.28 12.88 27.18
CA GLU A 318 2.91 11.48 26.96
C GLU A 318 1.44 11.23 27.32
N VAL A 319 0.97 11.76 28.46
CA VAL A 319 -0.44 11.64 28.85
C VAL A 319 -1.36 12.30 27.83
N GLU A 320 -1.06 13.54 27.41
CA GLU A 320 -1.87 14.25 26.40
C GLU A 320 -1.88 13.52 25.06
N GLU A 321 -0.73 13.04 24.60
CA GLU A 321 -0.57 12.34 23.32
C GLU A 321 -1.33 11.01 23.31
N PHE A 322 -1.09 10.14 24.29
CA PHE A 322 -1.71 8.82 24.31
C PHE A 322 -3.20 8.89 24.65
N ARG A 323 -3.64 9.90 25.42
CA ARG A 323 -5.07 10.16 25.63
C ARG A 323 -5.75 10.48 24.30
N ARG A 324 -5.18 11.40 23.52
CA ARG A 324 -5.69 11.74 22.18
C ARG A 324 -5.77 10.51 21.27
N ARG A 325 -4.71 9.68 21.22
CA ARG A 325 -4.70 8.44 20.42
C ARG A 325 -5.77 7.46 20.87
N ALA A 326 -5.91 7.27 22.17
CA ALA A 326 -6.91 6.37 22.75
C ALA A 326 -8.36 6.87 22.57
N ASP A 327 -8.57 8.18 22.49
CA ASP A 327 -9.88 8.79 22.21
C ASP A 327 -10.25 8.70 20.72
N LEU A 328 -9.27 8.85 19.82
CA LEU A 328 -9.48 8.75 18.37
C LEU A 328 -9.59 7.31 17.87
N GLN A 329 -8.96 6.36 18.55
CA GLN A 329 -9.05 4.93 18.26
C GLN A 329 -9.50 4.15 19.50
N PRO A 330 -10.78 4.26 19.93
CA PRO A 330 -11.23 3.67 21.19
C PRO A 330 -11.09 2.14 21.26
N THR A 331 -11.16 1.47 20.11
CA THR A 331 -11.04 0.02 19.95
C THR A 331 -9.59 -0.46 19.91
N GLU A 332 -8.62 0.43 19.70
CA GLU A 332 -7.20 0.09 19.66
C GLU A 332 -6.62 0.06 21.07
N MET A 333 -6.43 -1.14 21.60
CA MET A 333 -5.93 -1.34 22.97
C MET A 333 -4.43 -1.06 23.10
N ALA A 334 -3.69 -1.03 21.98
CA ALA A 334 -2.25 -0.74 21.99
C ALA A 334 -1.90 0.63 22.60
N HIS A 335 -2.80 1.62 22.54
CA HIS A 335 -2.58 2.96 23.12
C HIS A 335 -2.95 3.06 24.61
N ARG A 336 -3.73 2.11 25.13
CA ARG A 336 -4.23 2.11 26.51
C ARG A 336 -3.12 1.85 27.53
N TYR A 337 -2.20 0.93 27.22
CA TYR A 337 -1.07 0.65 28.10
C TYR A 337 -0.11 1.85 28.24
N PRO A 338 0.40 2.46 27.14
CA PRO A 338 1.22 3.65 27.23
C PRO A 338 0.55 4.80 27.99
N LEU A 339 -0.75 5.02 27.78
CA LEU A 339 -1.52 6.01 28.53
C LEU A 339 -1.57 5.71 30.03
N GLY A 340 -1.97 4.48 30.38
CA GLY A 340 -2.06 4.04 31.79
C GLY A 340 -0.72 4.11 32.51
N ARG A 341 0.37 3.75 31.83
CA ARG A 341 1.74 3.88 32.35
C ARG A 341 2.14 5.33 32.56
N ALA A 342 1.90 6.21 31.57
CA ALA A 342 2.23 7.63 31.68
C ALA A 342 1.44 8.31 32.81
N LEU A 343 0.15 7.96 32.97
CA LEU A 343 -0.69 8.42 34.08
C LEU A 343 -0.15 7.96 35.43
N TYR A 344 0.27 6.70 35.55
CA TYR A 344 0.90 6.17 36.76
C TYR A 344 2.18 6.94 37.11
N ASP A 345 3.07 7.14 36.12
CA ASP A 345 4.35 7.84 36.31
C ASP A 345 4.15 9.31 36.68
N LEU A 346 3.07 9.94 36.19
CA LEU A 346 2.66 11.30 36.56
C LEU A 346 1.94 11.37 37.92
N GLY A 347 1.60 10.23 38.52
CA GLY A 347 0.92 10.13 39.81
C GLY A 347 -0.60 10.24 39.75
N MET A 348 -1.20 10.24 38.56
CA MET A 348 -2.65 10.28 38.33
C MET A 348 -3.25 8.88 38.46
N ILE A 349 -3.17 8.31 39.66
CA ILE A 349 -3.43 6.88 39.92
C ILE A 349 -4.88 6.49 39.61
N ASP A 350 -5.85 7.34 39.92
CA ASP A 350 -7.26 7.05 39.67
C ASP A 350 -7.59 6.98 38.17
N GLU A 351 -6.93 7.79 37.34
CA GLU A 351 -7.07 7.76 35.89
C GLU A 351 -6.26 6.62 35.25
N ALA A 352 -5.13 6.23 35.84
CA ALA A 352 -4.29 5.15 35.33
C ALA A 352 -5.00 3.77 35.38
N ILE A 353 -5.71 3.48 36.47
CA ILE A 353 -6.37 2.18 36.70
C ILE A 353 -7.31 1.76 35.57
N PRO A 354 -8.33 2.55 35.16
CA PRO A 354 -9.25 2.12 34.11
C PRO A 354 -8.56 1.90 32.75
N GLU A 355 -7.53 2.69 32.44
CA GLU A 355 -6.78 2.53 31.19
C GLU A 355 -5.93 1.25 31.20
N LEU A 356 -5.27 0.94 32.31
CA LEU A 356 -4.51 -0.30 32.47
C LEU A 356 -5.45 -1.54 32.52
N GLN A 357 -6.65 -1.41 33.09
CA GLN A 357 -7.65 -2.49 33.07
C GLN A 357 -8.08 -2.84 31.65
N LYS A 358 -8.33 -1.83 30.80
CA LYS A 358 -8.61 -2.04 29.37
C LYS A 358 -7.42 -2.67 28.65
N ALA A 359 -6.21 -2.19 28.93
CA ALA A 359 -4.98 -2.68 28.31
C ALA A 359 -4.70 -4.17 28.56
N LYS A 360 -5.16 -4.74 29.68
CA LYS A 360 -5.03 -6.18 29.96
C LYS A 360 -5.71 -7.08 28.95
N GLY A 361 -6.68 -6.58 28.18
CA GLY A 361 -7.31 -7.33 27.10
C GLY A 361 -6.36 -7.65 25.94
N GLU A 362 -5.27 -6.89 25.80
CA GLU A 362 -4.27 -7.09 24.76
C GLU A 362 -3.18 -8.07 25.24
N PRO A 363 -2.98 -9.23 24.59
CA PRO A 363 -2.01 -10.24 25.03
C PRO A 363 -0.60 -9.69 25.21
N ARG A 364 -0.17 -8.77 24.32
CA ARG A 364 1.17 -8.16 24.37
C ARG A 364 1.37 -7.20 25.53
N ALA A 365 0.31 -6.64 26.09
CA ALA A 365 0.36 -5.67 27.19
C ALA A 365 -0.10 -6.26 28.52
N LYS A 366 -0.65 -7.49 28.54
CA LYS A 366 -1.25 -8.13 29.71
C LYS A 366 -0.34 -8.12 30.94
N VAL A 367 0.91 -8.52 30.79
CA VAL A 367 1.89 -8.62 31.89
C VAL A 367 2.27 -7.24 32.41
N ASP A 368 2.68 -6.34 31.51
CA ASP A 368 3.02 -4.97 31.88
C ASP A 368 1.84 -4.23 32.55
N ALA A 369 0.64 -4.34 31.98
CA ALA A 369 -0.55 -3.70 32.54
C ALA A 369 -0.90 -4.25 33.93
N GLY A 370 -0.75 -5.57 34.14
CA GLY A 370 -0.89 -6.20 35.46
C GLY A 370 0.13 -5.69 36.47
N TYR A 371 1.40 -5.55 36.07
CA TYR A 371 2.45 -4.98 36.92
C TYR A 371 2.12 -3.55 37.38
N TYR A 372 1.74 -2.66 36.45
CA TYR A 372 1.40 -1.28 36.80
C TYR A 372 0.06 -1.15 37.55
N LEU A 373 -0.92 -2.03 37.29
CA LEU A 373 -2.15 -2.10 38.11
C LEU A 373 -1.84 -2.50 39.55
N GLY A 374 -0.96 -3.49 39.73
CA GLY A 374 -0.43 -3.87 41.03
C GLY A 374 0.15 -2.67 41.78
N GLN A 375 1.03 -1.92 41.12
CA GLN A 375 1.61 -0.71 41.69
C GLN A 375 0.59 0.41 41.99
N CYS A 376 -0.41 0.60 41.11
CA CYS A 376 -1.51 1.54 41.37
C CYS A 376 -2.27 1.16 42.65
N TYR A 377 -2.62 -0.11 42.81
CA TYR A 377 -3.31 -0.59 44.01
C TYR A 377 -2.44 -0.52 45.26
N ILE A 378 -1.12 -0.72 45.17
CA ILE A 378 -0.19 -0.46 46.28
C ILE A 378 -0.27 1.01 46.70
N LYS A 379 -0.21 1.96 45.75
CA LYS A 379 -0.33 3.41 46.06
C LYS A 379 -1.68 3.77 46.69
N LYS A 380 -2.76 3.09 46.29
CA LYS A 380 -4.09 3.22 46.92
C LYS A 380 -4.26 2.42 48.22
N LYS A 381 -3.24 1.69 48.66
CA LYS A 381 -3.27 0.77 49.82
C LYS A 381 -4.31 -0.35 49.72
N ILE A 382 -4.74 -0.70 48.51
CA ILE A 382 -5.69 -1.81 48.24
C ILE A 382 -4.89 -3.10 47.99
N LEU A 383 -4.22 -3.58 49.04
CA LEU A 383 -3.18 -4.62 48.94
C LEU A 383 -3.68 -5.96 48.39
N LYS A 384 -4.95 -6.32 48.64
CA LYS A 384 -5.54 -7.57 48.11
C LYS A 384 -5.62 -7.57 46.58
N LEU A 385 -6.04 -6.46 45.98
CA LEU A 385 -6.08 -6.33 44.53
C LEU A 385 -4.67 -6.22 43.96
N ALA A 386 -3.77 -5.53 44.65
CA ALA A 386 -2.36 -5.48 44.24
C ALA A 386 -1.74 -6.88 44.12
N LEU A 387 -1.90 -7.74 45.14
CA LEU A 387 -1.41 -9.12 45.11
C LEU A 387 -2.01 -9.89 43.93
N LYS A 388 -3.34 -9.83 43.75
CA LYS A 388 -4.01 -10.54 42.65
C LYS A 388 -3.45 -10.17 41.28
N GLU A 389 -3.26 -8.87 41.01
CA GLU A 389 -2.75 -8.40 39.73
C GLU A 389 -1.27 -8.76 39.52
N LEU A 390 -0.46 -8.64 40.58
CA LEU A 390 0.96 -8.99 40.55
C LEU A 390 1.19 -10.49 40.40
N GLU A 391 0.44 -11.34 41.10
CA GLU A 391 0.52 -12.79 40.98
C GLU A 391 0.15 -13.25 39.57
N ALA A 392 -0.94 -12.72 39.00
CA ALA A 392 -1.33 -13.01 37.63
C ALA A 392 -0.27 -12.57 36.60
N ALA A 393 0.34 -11.39 36.78
CA ALA A 393 1.42 -10.93 35.91
C ALA A 393 2.69 -11.79 36.05
N ARG A 394 2.99 -12.29 37.26
CA ARG A 394 4.14 -13.15 37.54
C ARG A 394 4.02 -14.53 36.89
N GLU A 395 2.82 -15.09 36.85
CA GLU A 395 2.55 -16.44 36.30
C GLU A 395 2.88 -16.54 34.81
N ASP A 396 2.65 -15.46 34.06
CA ASP A 396 2.96 -15.38 32.62
C ASP A 396 4.47 -15.14 32.34
N LEU A 397 5.30 -15.00 33.37
CA LEU A 397 6.75 -14.83 33.26
C LEU A 397 7.46 -16.13 33.65
N PHE A 398 8.30 -16.68 32.77
CA PHE A 398 8.96 -17.96 33.00
C PHE A 398 10.23 -17.81 33.85
N GLU A 399 11.16 -16.97 33.42
CA GLU A 399 12.48 -16.82 34.05
C GLU A 399 12.45 -15.79 35.19
N MET A 400 13.20 -16.04 36.27
CA MET A 400 13.35 -15.11 37.40
C MET A 400 14.30 -13.96 37.04
N GLU A 401 13.91 -13.17 36.03
CA GLU A 401 14.67 -12.06 35.50
C GLU A 401 13.81 -10.79 35.33
N GLY A 402 14.47 -9.64 35.21
CA GLY A 402 13.84 -8.34 34.95
C GLY A 402 12.57 -8.10 35.76
N MET A 403 11.43 -8.01 35.06
CA MET A 403 10.12 -7.71 35.65
C MET A 403 9.64 -8.79 36.64
N LYS A 404 10.02 -10.07 36.49
CA LYS A 404 9.60 -11.12 37.43
C LYS A 404 10.23 -10.92 38.81
N LYS A 405 11.49 -10.45 38.87
CA LYS A 405 12.14 -10.05 40.13
C LYS A 405 11.44 -8.86 40.76
N ASP A 406 11.12 -7.83 39.97
CA ASP A 406 10.40 -6.65 40.44
C ASP A 406 9.03 -6.98 41.02
N ILE A 407 8.24 -7.81 40.32
CA ILE A 407 6.93 -8.27 40.77
C ILE A 407 7.05 -9.09 42.06
N THR A 408 7.97 -10.05 42.10
CA THR A 408 8.17 -10.92 43.27
C THR A 408 8.61 -10.10 44.49
N TYR A 409 9.44 -9.08 44.28
CA TYR A 409 9.84 -8.15 45.33
C TYR A 409 8.65 -7.37 45.88
N LEU A 410 7.79 -6.84 45.01
CA LEU A 410 6.58 -6.14 45.44
C LEU A 410 5.62 -7.05 46.22
N ILE A 411 5.46 -8.30 45.80
CA ILE A 411 4.67 -9.32 46.52
C ILE A 411 5.26 -9.55 47.92
N GLY A 412 6.58 -9.74 48.03
CA GLY A 412 7.27 -9.88 49.31
C GLY A 412 7.04 -8.67 50.23
N ARG A 413 7.14 -7.45 49.68
CA ARG A 413 6.88 -6.20 50.42
C ARG A 413 5.45 -6.09 50.92
N ILE A 414 4.47 -6.56 50.14
CA ILE A 414 3.07 -6.58 50.58
C ILE A 414 2.89 -7.59 51.72
N TYR A 415 3.48 -8.78 51.64
CA TYR A 415 3.39 -9.79 52.70
C TYR A 415 4.10 -9.37 53.99
N GLU A 416 5.29 -8.76 53.88
CA GLU A 416 6.04 -8.19 55.01
C GLU A 416 5.20 -7.13 55.73
N GLY A 417 4.63 -6.18 54.98
CA GLY A 417 3.76 -5.15 55.56
C GLY A 417 2.45 -5.69 56.15
N ALA A 418 2.01 -6.88 55.74
CA ALA A 418 0.85 -7.57 56.29
C ALA A 418 1.20 -8.50 57.47
N GLY A 419 2.46 -8.54 57.92
CA GLY A 419 2.93 -9.41 59.00
C GLY A 419 3.02 -10.90 58.64
N LYS A 420 2.90 -11.26 57.36
CA LYS A 420 2.96 -12.64 56.88
C LYS A 420 4.41 -13.02 56.56
N LYS A 421 5.21 -13.18 57.62
CA LYS A 421 6.67 -13.37 57.53
C LYS A 421 7.09 -14.52 56.60
N ASP A 422 6.52 -15.70 56.77
CA ASP A 422 6.87 -16.89 55.96
C ASP A 422 6.73 -16.64 54.45
N LYS A 423 5.63 -15.97 54.06
CA LYS A 423 5.36 -15.65 52.65
C LYS A 423 6.29 -14.55 52.12
N ALA A 424 6.65 -13.59 52.97
CA ALA A 424 7.59 -12.54 52.61
C ALA A 424 9.01 -13.11 52.41
N MET A 425 9.46 -13.96 53.33
CA MET A 425 10.75 -14.67 53.23
C MET A 425 10.80 -15.51 51.96
N GLN A 426 9.79 -16.34 51.70
CA GLN A 426 9.73 -17.16 50.49
C GLN A 426 9.88 -16.33 49.21
N ALA A 427 9.23 -15.17 49.14
CA ALA A 427 9.34 -14.29 47.97
C ALA A 427 10.76 -13.69 47.83
N TYR A 428 11.40 -13.32 48.93
CA TYR A 428 12.77 -12.78 48.90
C TYR A 428 13.83 -13.85 48.65
N GLU A 429 13.66 -15.06 49.18
CA GLU A 429 14.51 -16.23 48.92
C GLU A 429 14.53 -16.57 47.43
N GLN A 430 13.34 -16.63 46.79
CA GLN A 430 13.21 -16.86 45.35
C GLN A 430 14.00 -15.85 44.51
N ILE A 431 14.09 -14.59 44.98
CA ILE A 431 14.88 -13.56 44.29
C ILE A 431 16.36 -13.76 44.58
N ALA A 432 16.74 -13.99 45.84
CA ALA A 432 18.13 -14.15 46.26
C ALA A 432 18.81 -15.37 45.63
N GLU A 433 18.07 -16.46 45.41
CA GLU A 433 18.52 -17.64 44.65
C GLU A 433 18.92 -17.29 43.22
N ALA A 434 18.19 -16.38 42.57
CA ALA A 434 18.47 -15.94 41.20
C ALA A 434 19.45 -14.77 41.13
N ASP A 435 19.42 -13.87 42.12
CA ASP A 435 20.22 -12.64 42.17
C ASP A 435 20.29 -12.10 43.60
N PHE A 436 21.36 -12.51 44.28
CA PHE A 436 21.62 -12.17 45.67
C PHE A 436 21.74 -10.66 45.94
N ASN A 437 22.04 -9.84 44.92
CA ASN A 437 22.25 -8.40 45.07
C ASN A 437 21.05 -7.56 44.59
N PHE A 438 19.90 -8.19 44.33
CA PHE A 438 18.73 -7.49 43.84
C PHE A 438 18.11 -6.57 44.93
N LYS A 439 18.26 -5.26 44.77
CA LYS A 439 17.74 -4.24 45.71
C LYS A 439 18.23 -4.51 47.15
N ASP A 440 17.32 -4.58 48.13
CA ASP A 440 17.60 -4.82 49.55
C ASP A 440 17.10 -6.19 50.04
N VAL A 441 16.95 -7.19 49.16
CA VAL A 441 16.35 -8.51 49.52
C VAL A 441 17.10 -9.23 50.64
N THR A 442 18.43 -9.19 50.66
CA THR A 442 19.25 -9.84 51.69
C THR A 442 19.04 -9.20 53.06
N THR A 443 19.11 -7.88 53.13
CA THR A 443 18.81 -7.13 54.36
C THR A 443 17.38 -7.34 54.84
N ARG A 444 16.43 -7.59 53.94
CA ARG A 444 15.03 -7.91 54.31
C ARG A 444 14.92 -9.31 54.91
N LEU A 445 15.62 -10.28 54.34
CA LEU A 445 15.67 -11.66 54.85
C LEU A 445 16.26 -11.73 56.25
N GLU A 446 17.41 -11.08 56.48
CA GLU A 446 18.05 -10.99 57.81
C GLU A 446 17.08 -10.46 58.86
N LYS A 447 16.44 -9.33 58.58
CA LYS A 447 15.45 -8.71 59.49
C LYS A 447 14.25 -9.61 59.78
N LEU A 448 13.80 -10.39 58.81
CA LEU A 448 12.66 -11.30 58.98
C LEU A 448 13.04 -12.56 59.75
N SER A 449 14.31 -12.99 59.70
CA SER A 449 14.82 -14.12 60.48
C SER A 449 15.10 -13.80 61.95
N GLU A 450 15.33 -12.53 62.28
CA GLU A 450 15.59 -12.05 63.65
C GLU A 450 14.33 -11.76 64.47
N LEU A 451 13.16 -11.66 63.83
CA LEU A 451 11.87 -11.31 64.43
C LEU A 451 11.02 -12.55 64.67
#